data_AF-A0A329RZY1-F1
#
_entry.id   AF-A0A329RZY1-F1
#
_cell.length_a   1.000
_cell.length_b   1.000
_cell.length_c   1.000
_cell.angle_alpha   90.00
_cell.angle_beta   90.00
_cell.angle_gamma   90.00
#
_symmetry.space_group_name_H-M   'P 1'
#
loop_
_entity.id
_entity.type
_entity.pdbx_description
1 polymer ?
#
loop_
_entity_poly.entity_id
_entity_poly.type
_entity_poly.pdbx_seq_one_letter_code
_entity_poly.pdbx_strand_id
1 'polypeptide(L)'
;MSKTSPGVTNKLAFHGKKSLLAGWKDKIKAHLAARSDALVVTELQARRQVPVARYEDALLREPVVQDLGANPSDEELIAHELQMAFVRQQASYIKDLLNLTLPAGFADERLIQRSVHEIWRAVEKRYGLNTAFGVVELVENSRGL
;
A
#
# COMPACT_ATOMS: atom_id res chain seq x y z
N MET A 1 17.57 0.41 7.36
CA MET A 1 16.95 0.04 6.06
C MET A 1 16.69 -1.45 6.05
N SER A 2 15.47 -1.90 6.36
CA SER A 2 15.12 -3.32 6.26
C SER A 2 14.88 -3.67 4.80
N LYS A 3 15.95 -4.04 4.08
CA LYS A 3 15.89 -4.56 2.72
C LYS A 3 14.93 -5.75 2.69
N THR A 4 13.87 -5.67 1.87
CA THR A 4 13.07 -6.85 1.54
C THR A 4 13.97 -7.90 0.92
N SER A 5 14.03 -9.09 1.52
CA SER A 5 14.86 -10.17 1.00
C SER A 5 14.43 -10.56 -0.43
N PRO A 6 15.36 -10.88 -1.33
CA PRO A 6 15.05 -11.24 -2.73
C PRO A 6 14.01 -12.36 -2.89
N GLY A 7 13.95 -13.28 -1.92
CA GLY A 7 12.96 -14.36 -1.89
C GLY A 7 11.52 -13.89 -1.61
N VAL A 8 11.33 -12.79 -0.88
CA VAL A 8 10.01 -12.21 -0.60
C VAL A 8 9.52 -11.43 -1.81
N THR A 9 10.38 -10.65 -2.46
CA THR A 9 10.03 -9.89 -3.67
C THR A 9 9.64 -10.81 -4.82
N ASN A 10 10.33 -11.94 -5.02
CA ASN A 10 9.99 -12.90 -6.06
C ASN A 10 8.60 -13.56 -5.85
N LYS A 11 8.20 -13.81 -4.60
CA LYS A 11 6.88 -14.38 -4.28
C LYS A 11 5.73 -13.38 -4.43
N LEU A 12 6.04 -12.09 -4.32
CA LEU A 12 5.10 -10.98 -4.41
C LEU A 12 5.06 -10.34 -5.80
N ALA A 13 5.85 -10.82 -6.76
CA ALA A 13 5.90 -10.27 -8.10
C ALA A 13 4.56 -10.43 -8.84
N PHE A 14 4.09 -9.33 -9.43
CA PHE A 14 2.92 -9.25 -10.27
C PHE A 14 3.33 -9.25 -11.74
N HIS A 15 2.76 -10.16 -12.50
CA HIS A 15 3.10 -10.35 -13.92
C HIS A 15 2.20 -9.55 -14.86
N GLY A 16 1.42 -8.60 -14.35
CA GLY A 16 0.50 -7.77 -15.14
C GLY A 16 -0.78 -8.47 -15.61
N LYS A 17 -0.94 -9.78 -15.35
CA LYS A 17 -2.14 -10.54 -15.73
C LYS A 17 -3.32 -10.17 -14.82
N LYS A 18 -4.38 -9.61 -15.41
CA LYS A 18 -5.60 -9.20 -14.70
C LYS A 18 -6.23 -10.32 -13.85
N SER A 19 -6.29 -11.55 -14.35
CA SER A 19 -6.85 -12.70 -13.61
C SER A 19 -6.10 -13.00 -12.31
N LEU A 20 -4.84 -12.55 -12.20
CA LEU A 20 -4.00 -12.73 -11.02
C LEU A 20 -4.02 -11.50 -10.09
N LEU A 21 -4.69 -10.41 -10.48
CA LEU A 21 -4.67 -9.15 -9.73
C LEU A 21 -5.23 -9.32 -8.31
N ALA A 22 -6.38 -9.99 -8.16
CA ALA A 22 -7.00 -10.20 -6.86
C ALA A 22 -6.05 -10.98 -5.92
N GLY A 23 -5.54 -12.12 -6.37
CA GLY A 23 -4.61 -12.93 -5.58
C GLY A 23 -3.29 -12.24 -5.28
N TRP A 24 -2.79 -11.39 -6.18
CA TRP A 24 -1.61 -10.56 -5.90
C TRP A 24 -1.92 -9.50 -4.83
N LYS A 25 -3.06 -8.82 -4.91
CA LYS A 25 -3.45 -7.81 -3.92
C LYS A 25 -3.58 -8.43 -2.53
N ASP A 26 -4.17 -9.61 -2.42
CA ASP A 26 -4.33 -10.30 -1.14
C ASP A 26 -2.97 -10.68 -0.54
N LYS A 27 -2.01 -11.11 -1.36
CA LYS A 27 -0.64 -11.36 -0.92
C LYS A 27 0.06 -10.11 -0.41
N ILE A 28 -0.09 -8.97 -1.10
CA ILE A 28 0.48 -7.70 -0.64
C ILE A 28 -0.14 -7.30 0.71
N LYS A 29 -1.47 -7.34 0.83
CA LYS A 29 -2.17 -7.02 2.09
C LYS A 29 -1.74 -7.92 3.24
N ALA A 30 -1.68 -9.24 3.02
CA ALA A 30 -1.24 -10.19 4.03
C ALA A 30 0.21 -9.94 4.48
N HIS A 31 1.09 -9.62 3.53
CA HIS A 31 2.48 -9.28 3.83
C HIS A 31 2.61 -7.99 4.65
N LEU A 32 1.83 -6.95 4.32
CA LEU A 32 1.78 -5.71 5.08
C LEU A 32 1.22 -5.93 6.49
N ALA A 33 0.14 -6.70 6.63
CA ALA A 33 -0.43 -7.05 7.93
C ALA A 33 0.57 -7.78 8.84
N ALA A 34 1.28 -8.78 8.31
CA ALA A 34 2.32 -9.49 9.07
C ALA A 34 3.45 -8.55 9.53
N ARG A 35 3.79 -7.56 8.71
CA ARG A 35 4.80 -6.54 9.06
C ARG A 35 4.30 -5.58 10.14
N SER A 36 3.03 -5.18 10.06
CA SER A 36 2.36 -4.39 11.10
C SER A 36 2.37 -5.12 12.44
N ASP A 37 2.03 -6.41 12.44
CA ASP A 37 2.04 -7.22 13.67
C ASP A 37 3.45 -7.35 14.27
N ALA A 38 4.45 -7.59 13.42
CA ALA A 38 5.85 -7.63 13.87
C ALA A 38 6.32 -6.30 14.47
N LEU A 39 5.90 -5.16 13.89
CA LEU A 39 6.21 -3.84 14.42
C LEU A 39 5.52 -3.62 15.77
N VAL A 40 4.23 -3.94 15.88
CA VAL A 40 3.48 -3.84 17.15
C VAL A 40 4.15 -4.66 18.25
N VAL A 41 4.54 -5.91 17.97
CA VAL A 41 5.26 -6.76 18.94
C VAL A 41 6.57 -6.10 19.38
N THR A 42 7.34 -5.56 18.44
CA THR A 42 8.62 -4.89 18.73
C THR A 42 8.43 -3.68 19.64
N GLU A 43 7.42 -2.84 19.36
CA GLU A 43 7.14 -1.64 20.16
C GLU A 43 6.64 -2.00 21.57
N LEU A 44 5.77 -3.00 21.69
CA LEU A 44 5.29 -3.49 22.98
C LEU A 44 6.42 -4.08 23.83
N GLN A 45 7.33 -4.85 23.23
CA GLN A 45 8.51 -5.38 23.94
C GLN A 45 9.44 -4.27 24.43
N ALA A 46 9.54 -3.18 23.68
CA ALA A 46 10.30 -2.00 24.06
C ALA A 46 9.54 -1.05 25.03
N ARG A 47 8.32 -1.41 25.46
CA ARG A 47 7.44 -0.58 26.30
C ARG A 47 7.16 0.81 25.70
N ARG A 48 7.12 0.89 24.37
CA ARG A 48 6.77 2.11 23.64
C ARG A 48 5.32 2.10 23.20
N GLN A 49 4.83 3.27 22.79
CA GLN A 49 3.51 3.39 22.20
C GLN A 49 3.45 2.59 20.88
N VAL A 50 2.34 1.90 20.66
CA VAL A 50 2.11 1.23 19.37
C VAL A 50 1.98 2.26 18.24
N PRO A 51 2.36 1.89 16.99
CA PRO A 51 2.19 2.77 15.85
C PRO A 51 0.72 3.18 15.66
N VAL A 52 0.49 4.47 15.34
CA VAL A 52 -0.87 5.02 15.12
C VAL A 52 -1.57 4.46 13.88
N ALA A 53 -0.82 3.84 12.96
CA ALA A 53 -1.35 3.26 11.75
C ALA A 53 -0.60 1.98 11.39
N ARG A 54 -1.32 1.08 10.72
CA ARG A 54 -0.79 -0.16 10.18
C ARG A 54 -0.37 0.04 8.73
N TYR A 55 0.58 -0.76 8.25
CA TYR A 55 1.06 -0.69 6.87
C TYR A 55 -0.08 -0.83 5.85
N GLU A 56 -1.02 -1.76 6.08
CA GLU A 56 -2.13 -2.02 5.18
C GLU A 56 -3.14 -0.85 5.10
N ASP A 57 -3.21 0.02 6.12
CA ASP A 57 -4.09 1.18 6.13
C ASP A 57 -3.68 2.21 5.08
N ALA A 58 -2.37 2.32 4.81
CA ALA A 58 -1.79 3.22 3.83
C ALA A 58 -2.25 2.92 2.39
N LEU A 59 -2.75 1.69 2.12
CA LEU A 59 -3.34 1.33 0.83
C LEU A 59 -4.71 1.98 0.61
N LEU A 60 -5.42 2.31 1.70
CA LEU A 60 -6.78 2.83 1.66
C LEU A 60 -6.81 4.37 1.70
N ARG A 61 -5.96 4.96 2.54
CA ARG A 61 -5.86 6.39 2.80
C ARG A 61 -4.49 6.77 3.35
N GLU A 62 -4.22 8.05 3.41
CA GLU A 62 -3.04 8.55 4.14
C GLU A 62 -3.23 8.39 5.65
N PRO A 63 -2.26 7.79 6.37
CA PRO A 63 -2.25 7.79 7.82
C PRO A 63 -2.15 9.20 8.39
N VAL A 64 -2.88 9.48 9.47
CA VAL A 64 -2.87 10.77 10.14
C VAL A 64 -2.29 10.60 11.55
N VAL A 65 -1.24 11.36 11.84
CA VAL A 65 -0.74 11.56 13.21
C VAL A 65 -1.46 12.79 13.76
N GLN A 66 -2.00 12.70 14.97
CA GLN A 66 -2.67 13.83 15.60
C GLN A 66 -1.65 14.90 15.98
N ASP A 67 -1.99 16.17 15.71
CA ASP A 67 -1.17 17.29 16.12
C ASP A 67 -1.07 17.38 17.65
N LEU A 68 0.07 17.88 18.12
CA LEU A 68 0.29 18.14 19.53
C LEU A 68 -0.56 19.31 20.05
N GLY A 69 -0.89 19.28 21.33
CA GLY A 69 -1.53 20.40 22.03
C GLY A 69 -0.61 21.62 22.18
N ALA A 70 -1.12 22.70 22.76
CA ALA A 70 -0.40 23.99 22.83
C ALA A 70 0.91 23.97 23.65
N ASN A 71 1.04 23.04 24.61
CA ASN A 71 2.21 22.91 25.49
C ASN A 71 2.53 21.43 25.72
N PRO A 72 3.09 20.72 24.71
CA PRO A 72 3.45 19.32 24.87
C PRO A 72 4.67 19.20 25.78
N SER A 73 4.70 18.15 26.59
CA SER A 73 5.89 17.71 27.29
C SER A 73 6.95 17.15 26.33
N ASP A 74 8.20 17.06 26.79
CA ASP A 74 9.29 16.46 26.02
C ASP A 74 8.98 15.01 25.61
N GLU A 75 8.28 14.26 26.48
CA GLU A 75 7.86 12.89 26.19
C GLU A 75 6.81 12.84 25.07
N GLU A 76 5.84 13.75 25.08
CA GLU A 76 4.85 13.87 24.01
C GLU A 76 5.48 14.27 22.67
N LEU A 77 6.46 15.18 22.69
CA LEU A 77 7.23 15.56 21.50
C LEU A 77 7.96 14.35 20.90
N ILE A 78 8.70 13.59 21.71
CA ILE A 78 9.44 12.41 21.28
C ILE A 78 8.48 11.34 20.73
N ALA A 79 7.37 11.08 21.44
CA ALA A 79 6.37 10.11 21.00
C ALA A 79 5.77 10.52 19.65
N HIS A 80 5.41 11.80 19.49
CA HIS A 80 4.85 12.32 18.24
C HIS A 80 5.85 12.21 17.07
N GLU A 81 7.12 12.59 17.28
CA GLU A 81 8.16 12.43 16.26
C GLU A 81 8.36 10.98 15.85
N LEU A 82 8.29 10.05 16.81
CA LEU A 82 8.35 8.62 16.53
C LEU A 82 7.17 8.15 15.68
N GLN A 83 5.95 8.60 15.97
CA GLN A 83 4.76 8.28 15.16
C GLN A 83 4.88 8.84 13.73
N MET A 84 5.35 10.08 13.59
CA MET A 84 5.63 10.68 12.28
C MET A 84 6.68 9.89 11.50
N ALA A 85 7.74 9.43 12.18
CA ALA A 85 8.78 8.59 11.57
C ALA A 85 8.21 7.25 11.10
N PHE A 86 7.32 6.61 11.90
CA PHE A 86 6.65 5.38 11.49
C PHE A 86 5.80 5.59 10.24
N VAL A 87 4.96 6.62 10.16
CA VAL A 87 4.13 6.89 8.98
C VAL A 87 4.99 7.07 7.72
N ARG A 88 6.07 7.85 7.81
CA ARG A 88 7.01 8.05 6.69
C ARG A 88 7.71 6.76 6.29
N GLN A 89 8.18 5.98 7.26
CA GLN A 89 8.84 4.70 7.02
C GLN A 89 7.89 3.67 6.39
N GLN A 90 6.64 3.62 6.84
CA GLN A 90 5.61 2.74 6.29
C GLN A 90 5.34 3.08 4.83
N ALA A 91 5.12 4.36 4.53
CA ALA A 91 4.87 4.83 3.17
C ALA A 91 6.05 4.51 2.22
N SER A 92 7.29 4.84 2.64
CA SER A 92 8.49 4.54 1.85
C SER A 92 8.62 3.05 1.56
N TYR A 93 8.43 2.21 2.57
CA TYR A 93 8.53 0.78 2.42
C TYR A 93 7.52 0.21 1.41
N ILE A 94 6.26 0.68 1.47
CA ILE A 94 5.23 0.19 0.55
C ILE A 94 5.52 0.66 -0.87
N LYS A 95 5.98 1.90 -1.06
CA LYS A 95 6.41 2.39 -2.38
C LYS A 95 7.51 1.53 -2.98
N ASP A 96 8.53 1.21 -2.19
CA ASP A 96 9.62 0.32 -2.61
C ASP A 96 9.10 -1.08 -2.96
N LEU A 97 8.22 -1.63 -2.12
CA LEU A 97 7.60 -2.94 -2.34
C LEU A 97 6.81 -2.95 -3.65
N LEU A 98 5.99 -1.93 -3.90
CA LEU A 98 5.21 -1.82 -5.13
C LEU A 98 6.12 -1.66 -6.35
N ASN A 99 7.17 -0.85 -6.26
CA ASN A 99 8.14 -0.67 -7.33
C ASN A 99 8.86 -1.99 -7.69
N LEU A 100 9.18 -2.81 -6.70
CA LEU A 100 9.84 -4.10 -6.89
C LEU A 100 8.90 -5.22 -7.35
N THR A 101 7.60 -5.09 -7.11
CA THR A 101 6.62 -6.16 -7.38
C THR A 101 5.75 -5.90 -8.59
N LEU A 102 5.70 -4.68 -9.10
CA LEU A 102 4.93 -4.35 -10.30
C LEU A 102 5.78 -4.52 -11.56
N PRO A 103 5.14 -4.73 -12.74
CA PRO A 103 5.86 -4.77 -14.01
C PRO A 103 6.69 -3.51 -14.25
N ALA A 104 7.86 -3.69 -14.86
CA ALA A 104 8.73 -2.58 -15.26
C ALA A 104 7.96 -1.56 -16.12
N GLY A 105 8.19 -0.27 -15.88
CA GLY A 105 7.46 0.81 -16.56
C GLY A 105 6.07 1.12 -15.98
N PHE A 106 5.68 0.51 -14.85
CA PHE A 106 4.50 0.94 -14.11
C PHE A 106 4.76 2.23 -13.32
N ALA A 107 5.85 2.25 -12.54
CA ALA A 107 6.24 3.41 -11.75
C ALA A 107 7.14 4.32 -12.60
N ASP A 108 6.54 5.33 -13.22
CA ASP A 108 7.31 6.49 -13.64
C ASP A 108 7.67 7.34 -12.40
N GLU A 109 8.64 8.25 -12.55
CA GLU A 109 9.08 9.14 -11.47
C GLU A 109 7.94 9.99 -10.89
N ARG A 110 6.84 10.20 -11.64
CA ARG A 110 5.70 10.99 -11.16
C ARG A 110 4.76 10.17 -10.28
N LEU A 111 4.62 8.87 -10.56
CA LEU A 111 3.77 7.97 -9.79
C LEU A 111 4.39 7.67 -8.42
N ILE A 112 5.72 7.55 -8.32
CA ILE A 112 6.40 7.26 -7.05
C ILE A 112 6.33 8.44 -6.05
N GLN A 113 6.10 9.66 -6.54
CA GLN A 113 5.88 10.85 -5.70
C GLN A 113 4.49 10.88 -5.07
N ARG A 114 3.51 10.12 -5.61
CA ARG A 114 2.15 10.08 -5.07
C ARG A 114 2.09 9.36 -3.72
N SER A 115 1.00 9.55 -3.00
CA SER A 115 0.72 8.79 -1.79
C SER A 115 0.46 7.31 -2.10
N VAL A 116 0.66 6.44 -1.11
CA VAL A 116 0.54 4.98 -1.31
C VAL A 116 -0.85 4.58 -1.84
N HIS A 117 -1.92 5.15 -1.28
CA HIS A 117 -3.29 4.84 -1.70
C HIS A 117 -3.59 5.29 -3.14
N GLU A 118 -2.97 6.37 -3.61
CA GLU A 118 -3.10 6.81 -5.01
C GLU A 118 -2.38 5.86 -5.98
N ILE A 119 -1.17 5.41 -5.61
CA ILE A 119 -0.44 4.39 -6.39
C ILE A 119 -1.27 3.11 -6.44
N TRP A 120 -1.79 2.68 -5.29
CA TRP A 120 -2.63 1.49 -5.19
C TRP A 120 -3.87 1.56 -6.09
N ARG A 121 -4.62 2.67 -6.04
CA ARG A 121 -5.76 2.91 -6.93
C ARG A 121 -5.37 2.92 -8.41
N ALA A 122 -4.19 3.46 -8.75
CA ALA A 122 -3.69 3.44 -10.13
C ALA A 122 -3.41 2.02 -10.62
N VAL A 123 -2.87 1.14 -9.76
CA VAL A 123 -2.70 -0.29 -10.07
C VAL A 123 -4.05 -0.94 -10.34
N GLU A 124 -5.01 -0.74 -9.44
CA GLU A 124 -6.36 -1.28 -9.57
C GLU A 124 -7.03 -0.79 -10.85
N LYS A 125 -6.90 0.48 -11.20
CA LYS A 125 -7.45 1.03 -12.45
C LYS A 125 -6.78 0.41 -13.68
N ARG A 126 -5.44 0.37 -13.72
CA ARG A 126 -4.69 -0.09 -14.90
C ARG A 126 -4.91 -1.57 -15.20
N TYR A 127 -4.95 -2.41 -14.17
CA TYR A 127 -5.04 -3.86 -14.33
C TYR A 127 -6.43 -4.42 -14.03
N GLY A 128 -7.31 -3.66 -13.39
CA GLY A 128 -8.68 -4.07 -13.06
C GLY A 128 -9.71 -3.75 -14.15
N LEU A 129 -9.41 -2.86 -15.10
CA LEU A 129 -10.33 -2.53 -16.19
C LEU A 129 -10.53 -3.71 -17.15
N ASN A 130 -11.61 -4.46 -16.91
CA ASN A 130 -12.62 -4.88 -17.89
C ASN A 130 -13.75 -5.62 -17.15
N THR A 131 -14.57 -4.87 -16.43
CA THR A 131 -15.91 -5.29 -16.04
C THR A 131 -16.77 -4.10 -16.45
N ALA A 132 -17.41 -4.21 -17.63
CA ALA A 132 -18.32 -3.24 -18.28
C ALA A 132 -17.86 -2.51 -19.56
N PHE A 133 -17.01 -3.11 -20.41
CA PHE A 133 -16.88 -2.68 -21.83
C PHE A 133 -17.00 -3.85 -22.82
N GLY A 134 -17.86 -4.82 -22.48
CA GLY A 134 -18.12 -6.01 -23.32
C GLY A 134 -19.57 -6.50 -23.25
N VAL A 135 -20.52 -5.64 -22.87
CA VAL A 135 -21.97 -5.96 -22.87
C VAL A 135 -22.78 -4.89 -23.61
N VAL A 136 -22.16 -4.11 -24.51
CA VAL A 136 -22.89 -3.15 -25.38
C VAL A 136 -22.59 -3.42 -26.86
N GLU A 137 -22.31 -4.68 -27.24
CA GLU A 137 -22.18 -5.05 -28.65
C GLU A 137 -22.76 -6.45 -28.93
N LEU A 138 -23.96 -6.72 -28.40
CA LEU A 138 -24.73 -7.93 -28.73
C LEU A 138 -26.26 -7.77 -28.57
N VAL A 139 -26.77 -6.54 -28.55
CA VAL A 139 -28.23 -6.25 -28.55
C VAL A 139 -28.59 -5.12 -29.52
N GLU A 140 -27.91 -5.03 -30.68
CA GLU A 140 -28.37 -4.19 -31.80
C GLU A 140 -28.31 -4.89 -33.16
N ASN A 141 -28.21 -6.23 -33.21
CA ASN A 141 -28.22 -6.97 -34.47
C ASN A 141 -29.28 -8.09 -34.55
N SER A 142 -30.38 -7.97 -33.79
CA SER A 142 -31.50 -8.92 -33.83
C SER A 142 -32.87 -8.28 -34.10
N ARG A 143 -32.91 -7.09 -34.70
CA ARG A 143 -34.15 -6.51 -35.27
C ARG A 143 -33.85 -5.80 -36.59
N GLY A 144 -33.98 -6.54 -37.69
CA GLY A 144 -33.81 -6.00 -39.05
C GLY A 144 -33.83 -7.08 -40.13
N LEU A 145 -34.81 -7.98 -40.09
CA LEU A 145 -35.30 -8.72 -41.26
C LEU A 145 -36.82 -8.53 -41.31
#